data_AF-A0AAV6W7Z5-F1
#
_entry.id   AF-A0AAV6W7Z5-F1
#
_cell.length_a   1.000
_cell.length_b   1.000
_cell.length_c   1.000
_cell.angle_alpha   90.00
_cell.angle_beta   90.00
_cell.angle_gamma   90.00
#
_symmetry.space_group_name_H-M   'P 1'
#
loop_
_entity.id
_entity.type
_entity.pdbx_description
1 polymer ?
#
loop_
_entity_poly.entity_id
_entity_poly.type
_entity_poly.pdbx_seq_one_letter_code
_entity_poly.pdbx_strand_id
1 'polypeptide(L)'
;MFFQWIPRVRAILLSEGEEAKKAALEDAIQGLILLEEAFTKCSKGKKFFGGDKIGYLDIALGCFLEWMRVTQKIANVNLIDESKTPNLFKWAQDFCADDAVKDVLPQTDKLLEFAKFYAVELKGSME
;
A
#
# COMPACT_ATOMS: atom_id res chain seq x y z
N MET A 1 -1.55 10.30 -8.90
CA MET A 1 -1.56 9.48 -7.68
C MET A 1 -0.47 8.41 -7.67
N PHE A 2 -0.35 7.56 -8.71
CA PHE A 2 0.62 6.44 -8.75
C PHE A 2 2.11 6.80 -8.60
N PHE A 3 2.58 7.89 -9.21
CA PHE A 3 3.97 8.34 -9.08
C PHE A 3 4.30 9.05 -7.75
N GLN A 4 3.28 9.36 -6.93
CA GLN A 4 3.48 10.07 -5.66
C GLN A 4 3.75 9.11 -4.49
N TRP A 5 3.48 7.81 -4.66
CA TRP A 5 3.67 6.82 -3.59
C TRP A 5 5.14 6.50 -3.33
N ILE A 6 5.95 6.35 -4.38
CA ILE A 6 7.40 6.09 -4.26
C ILE A 6 8.12 7.21 -3.49
N PRO A 7 7.92 8.51 -3.80
CA PRO A 7 8.45 9.60 -2.98
C PRO A 7 7.96 9.58 -1.53
N ARG A 8 6.72 9.17 -1.25
CA ARG A 8 6.16 9.12 0.12
C ARG A 8 6.76 7.98 0.95
N VAL A 9 6.88 6.78 0.37
CA VAL A 9 7.57 5.65 1.02
C VAL A 9 9.04 6.01 1.26
N ARG A 10 9.69 6.65 0.27
CA ARG A 10 11.05 7.19 0.42
C ARG A 10 11.14 8.23 1.54
N ALA A 11 10.17 9.15 1.64
CA ALA A 11 10.13 10.13 2.72
C ALA A 11 9.96 9.46 4.09
N ILE A 12 9.08 8.46 4.24
CA ILE A 12 8.92 7.70 5.50
C ILE A 12 10.22 6.97 5.88
N LEU A 13 10.93 6.39 4.90
CA LEU A 13 12.20 5.68 5.09
C LEU A 13 13.38 6.59 5.43
N LEU A 14 13.46 7.76 4.79
CA LEU A 14 14.62 8.66 4.85
C LEU A 14 14.47 9.83 5.83
N SER A 15 13.26 10.14 6.29
CA SER A 15 13.04 11.25 7.21
C SER A 15 13.68 10.99 8.57
N GLU A 16 14.33 12.03 9.10
CA GLU A 16 14.94 12.01 10.44
C GLU A 16 13.98 12.55 11.52
N GLY A 17 12.91 13.26 11.13
CA GLY A 17 11.91 13.83 12.05
C GLY A 17 10.67 12.96 12.22
N GLU A 18 10.30 12.69 13.47
CA GLU A 18 9.16 11.87 13.87
C GLU A 18 7.81 12.50 13.44
N GLU A 19 7.69 13.83 13.56
CA GLU A 19 6.51 14.59 13.12
C GLU A 19 6.23 14.47 11.62
N ALA A 20 7.27 14.53 10.79
CA ALA A 20 7.12 14.42 9.33
C ALA A 20 6.66 13.01 8.91
N LYS A 21 7.15 11.97 9.59
CA LYS A 21 6.67 10.59 9.38
C LYS A 21 5.21 10.46 9.75
N LYS A 22 4.83 10.99 10.92
CA LYS A 22 3.45 10.93 11.41
C LYS A 22 2.48 11.61 10.44
N ALA A 23 2.80 12.82 9.99
CA ALA A 23 1.96 13.54 9.02
C ALA A 23 1.81 12.78 7.69
N ALA A 24 2.90 12.21 7.16
CA ALA A 24 2.85 11.42 5.93
C ALA A 24 2.01 10.13 6.08
N LEU A 25 2.04 9.50 7.27
CA LEU A 25 1.22 8.33 7.57
C LEU A 25 -0.26 8.68 7.71
N GLU A 26 -0.58 9.77 8.40
CA GLU A 26 -1.96 10.28 8.53
C GLU A 26 -2.57 10.60 7.16
N ASP A 27 -1.81 11.27 6.29
CA ASP A 27 -2.17 11.51 4.89
C ASP A 27 -2.50 10.22 4.13
N ALA A 28 -1.65 9.18 4.28
CA ALA A 28 -1.82 7.90 3.61
C ALA A 28 -3.08 7.17 4.12
N ILE A 29 -3.31 7.17 5.43
CA ILE A 29 -4.51 6.60 6.05
C ILE A 29 -5.77 7.32 5.55
N GLN A 30 -5.76 8.66 5.49
CA GLN A 30 -6.89 9.42 4.98
C GLN A 30 -7.16 9.12 3.50
N GLY A 31 -6.11 8.95 2.70
CA GLY A 31 -6.23 8.50 1.31
C GLY A 31 -6.87 7.11 1.18
N LEU A 32 -6.54 6.18 2.07
CA LEU A 32 -7.14 4.83 2.09
C LEU A 32 -8.61 4.85 2.52
N ILE A 33 -8.99 5.73 3.45
CA ILE A 33 -10.40 5.94 3.83
C ILE A 33 -11.20 6.48 2.63
N LEU A 34 -10.65 7.44 1.87
CA LEU A 34 -11.31 7.91 0.65
C LEU A 34 -11.44 6.81 -0.41
N LEU A 35 -10.43 5.93 -0.49
CA LEU A 35 -10.44 4.80 -1.42
C LEU A 35 -11.44 3.72 -1.00
N GLU A 36 -11.64 3.50 0.30
CA GLU A 36 -12.68 2.63 0.87
C GLU A 36 -14.08 3.08 0.44
N GLU A 37 -14.36 4.39 0.55
CA GLU A 37 -15.61 4.96 0.07
C GLU A 37 -15.78 4.78 -1.45
N ALA A 38 -14.72 5.03 -2.21
CA ALA A 38 -14.71 4.83 -3.65
C ALA A 38 -14.95 3.36 -4.02
N PHE A 39 -14.30 2.42 -3.32
CA PHE A 39 -14.48 0.99 -3.51
C PHE A 39 -15.93 0.59 -3.30
N THR A 40 -16.54 1.03 -2.20
CA THR A 40 -17.94 0.72 -1.88
C THR A 40 -18.89 1.22 -2.99
N LYS A 41 -18.67 2.43 -3.50
CA LYS A 41 -19.49 3.03 -4.57
C LYS A 41 -19.28 2.35 -5.93
N CYS A 42 -18.02 2.04 -6.28
CA CYS A 42 -17.65 1.52 -7.59
C CYS A 42 -17.90 0.01 -7.72
N SER A 43 -17.60 -0.77 -6.68
CA SER A 43 -17.77 -2.23 -6.69
C SER A 43 -19.23 -2.66 -6.65
N LYS A 44 -20.13 -1.80 -6.13
CA LYS A 44 -21.56 -2.13 -5.93
C LYS A 44 -21.76 -3.42 -5.13
N GLY A 45 -20.92 -3.63 -4.12
CA GLY A 45 -20.96 -4.81 -3.24
C GLY A 45 -20.30 -6.06 -3.83
N LYS A 46 -19.58 -5.93 -4.95
CA LYS A 46 -18.81 -7.02 -5.55
C LYS A 46 -17.40 -7.14 -4.98
N LYS A 47 -16.73 -8.25 -5.29
CA LYS A 47 -15.41 -8.62 -4.77
C LYS A 47 -14.31 -7.62 -5.15
N PHE A 48 -14.42 -7.03 -6.34
CA PHE A 48 -13.39 -6.20 -6.95
C PHE A 48 -13.98 -4.88 -7.47
N PHE A 49 -13.13 -3.89 -7.75
CA PHE A 49 -13.51 -2.71 -8.53
C PHE A 49 -14.02 -3.10 -9.93
N GLY A 50 -13.46 -4.16 -10.51
CA GLY A 50 -13.93 -4.79 -11.74
C GLY A 50 -15.23 -5.60 -11.61
N GLY A 51 -15.86 -5.62 -10.43
CA GLY A 51 -17.04 -6.43 -10.15
C GLY A 51 -16.66 -7.82 -9.64
N ASP A 52 -17.06 -8.86 -10.38
CA ASP A 52 -16.83 -10.26 -9.98
C ASP A 52 -15.39 -10.74 -10.27
N LYS A 53 -14.62 -9.99 -11.08
CA LYS A 53 -13.24 -10.31 -11.47
C LYS A 53 -12.34 -9.08 -11.30
N ILE A 54 -11.05 -9.32 -11.15
CA ILE A 54 -10.02 -8.28 -11.13
C ILE A 54 -10.14 -7.41 -12.39
N GLY A 55 -10.29 -6.10 -12.18
CA GLY A 55 -10.31 -5.08 -13.23
C GLY A 55 -9.10 -4.15 -13.16
N TYR A 56 -9.14 -3.11 -13.99
CA TYR A 56 -8.04 -2.14 -14.10
C TYR A 56 -7.67 -1.49 -12.77
N LEU A 57 -8.67 -1.02 -12.00
CA LEU A 57 -8.41 -0.36 -10.71
C LEU A 57 -7.88 -1.33 -9.65
N ASP A 58 -8.29 -2.60 -9.69
CA ASP A 58 -7.76 -3.63 -8.80
C ASP A 58 -6.27 -3.87 -9.06
N ILE A 59 -5.87 -3.96 -10.32
CA ILE A 59 -4.45 -4.11 -10.70
C ILE A 59 -3.66 -2.88 -10.28
N ALA A 60 -4.19 -1.68 -10.55
CA ALA A 60 -3.53 -0.42 -10.27
C ALA A 60 -3.34 -0.18 -8.77
N LEU A 61 -4.27 -0.61 -7.92
CA LEU A 61 -4.13 -0.55 -6.47
C LEU A 61 -3.28 -1.71 -5.93
N GLY A 62 -3.56 -2.92 -6.41
CA GLY A 62 -2.98 -4.18 -5.93
C GLY A 62 -1.48 -4.29 -6.16
N CYS A 63 -0.93 -3.65 -7.20
CA CYS A 63 0.51 -3.61 -7.41
C CYS A 63 1.28 -2.84 -6.31
N PHE A 64 0.59 -2.05 -5.47
CA PHE A 64 1.17 -1.37 -4.31
C PHE A 64 0.95 -2.10 -2.99
N LEU A 65 0.21 -3.21 -2.98
CA LEU A 65 -0.21 -3.88 -1.75
C LEU A 65 0.98 -4.31 -0.88
N GLU A 66 2.01 -4.88 -1.50
CA GLU A 66 3.23 -5.28 -0.80
C GLU A 66 4.03 -4.08 -0.29
N TRP A 67 4.06 -2.98 -1.04
CA TRP A 67 4.68 -1.73 -0.58
C TRP A 67 3.93 -1.13 0.61
N MET A 68 2.59 -1.21 0.63
CA MET A 68 1.80 -0.81 1.80
C MET A 68 2.13 -1.67 3.01
N ARG A 69 2.24 -3.00 2.85
CA ARG A 69 2.66 -3.93 3.93
C ARG A 69 4.07 -3.63 4.45
N VAL A 70 5.01 -3.31 3.57
CA VAL A 70 6.37 -2.86 3.93
C VAL A 70 6.31 -1.59 4.77
N THR A 71 5.53 -0.59 4.36
CA THR A 71 5.35 0.65 5.13
C THR A 71 4.74 0.39 6.50
N GLN A 72 3.74 -0.51 6.60
CA GLN A 72 3.16 -0.94 7.87
C GLN A 72 4.22 -1.52 8.82
N LYS A 73 5.12 -2.39 8.31
CA LYS A 73 6.20 -2.98 9.10
C LYS A 73 7.22 -1.93 9.57
N ILE A 74 7.58 -0.97 8.72
CA ILE A 74 8.57 0.07 9.05
C ILE A 74 8.01 1.05 10.07
N ALA A 75 6.78 1.49 9.86
CA ALA A 75 6.13 2.50 10.70
C ALA A 75 5.42 1.92 11.93
N ASN A 76 5.31 0.59 12.02
CA ASN A 76 4.54 -0.12 13.04
C ASN A 76 3.08 0.38 13.16
N VAL A 77 2.41 0.50 12.00
CA VAL A 77 1.00 0.92 11.88
C VAL A 77 0.23 0.00 10.95
N ASN A 78 -1.10 -0.01 11.06
CA ASN A 78 -1.97 -0.63 10.05
C ASN A 78 -2.44 0.45 9.06
N LEU A 79 -2.11 0.30 7.78
CA LEU A 79 -2.57 1.19 6.72
C LEU A 79 -3.90 0.69 6.17
N ILE A 80 -3.95 -0.57 5.71
CA ILE A 80 -5.21 -1.26 5.40
C ILE A 80 -5.64 -1.97 6.68
N ASP A 81 -6.63 -1.40 7.35
CA ASP A 81 -7.07 -1.80 8.68
C ASP A 81 -8.52 -2.26 8.62
N GLU A 82 -8.85 -3.39 9.24
CA GLU A 82 -10.20 -3.95 9.21
C GLU A 82 -11.24 -3.03 9.86
N SER A 83 -10.86 -2.25 10.88
CA SER A 83 -11.80 -1.35 11.57
C SER A 83 -12.06 -0.05 10.80
N LYS A 84 -11.08 0.42 10.01
CA LYS A 84 -11.16 1.70 9.27
C LYS A 84 -11.53 1.52 7.80
N THR A 85 -11.04 0.45 7.19
CA THR A 85 -11.19 0.15 5.76
C THR A 85 -11.61 -1.33 5.57
N PRO A 86 -12.75 -1.76 6.13
CA PRO A 86 -13.16 -3.16 6.15
C PRO A 86 -13.31 -3.79 4.75
N ASN A 87 -13.81 -3.04 3.77
CA ASN A 87 -14.04 -3.55 2.42
C ASN A 87 -12.73 -3.67 1.65
N LEU A 88 -11.82 -2.69 1.77
CA LEU A 88 -10.47 -2.78 1.21
C LEU A 88 -9.63 -3.86 1.90
N PHE A 89 -9.82 -4.07 3.20
CA PHE A 89 -9.17 -5.17 3.92
C PHE A 89 -9.56 -6.52 3.33
N LYS A 90 -10.87 -6.74 3.13
CA LYS A 90 -11.38 -7.94 2.48
C LYS A 90 -10.93 -8.04 1.02
N TRP A 91 -11.03 -6.95 0.26
CA TRP A 91 -10.56 -6.87 -1.12
C TRP A 91 -9.08 -7.25 -1.23
N ALA A 92 -8.23 -6.83 -0.31
CA ALA A 92 -6.80 -7.15 -0.32
C ALA A 92 -6.55 -8.66 -0.14
N GLN A 93 -7.30 -9.32 0.75
CA GLN A 93 -7.25 -10.79 0.91
C GLN A 93 -7.71 -11.48 -0.37
N ASP A 94 -8.83 -11.02 -0.91
CA ASP A 94 -9.49 -11.52 -2.10
C ASP A 94 -8.63 -11.37 -3.36
N PHE A 95 -7.90 -10.26 -3.48
CA PHE A 95 -6.94 -9.95 -4.55
C PHE A 95 -5.70 -10.81 -4.44
N CYS A 96 -5.10 -10.95 -3.25
CA CYS A 96 -3.95 -11.83 -3.04
C CYS A 96 -4.24 -13.31 -3.32
N ALA A 97 -5.47 -13.75 -3.07
CA ALA A 97 -5.87 -15.14 -3.26
C ALA A 97 -6.25 -15.47 -4.72
N ASP A 98 -6.38 -14.48 -5.59
CA ASP A 98 -6.73 -14.71 -6.99
C ASP A 98 -5.60 -15.44 -7.74
N ASP A 99 -5.96 -16.37 -8.61
CA ASP A 99 -5.01 -17.20 -9.37
C ASP A 99 -4.06 -16.36 -10.25
N ALA A 100 -4.50 -15.18 -10.69
CA ALA A 100 -3.65 -14.28 -11.48
C ALA A 100 -2.60 -13.53 -10.63
N VAL A 101 -2.73 -13.55 -9.30
CA VAL A 101 -1.97 -12.67 -8.39
C VAL A 101 -1.11 -13.44 -7.40
N LYS A 102 -1.62 -14.55 -6.86
CA LYS A 102 -1.01 -15.29 -5.72
C LYS A 102 0.47 -15.65 -5.90
N ASP A 103 0.91 -15.86 -7.14
CA ASP A 103 2.27 -16.30 -7.47
C ASP A 103 3.19 -15.17 -7.97
N VAL A 104 2.66 -13.95 -8.17
CA VAL A 104 3.42 -12.82 -8.75
C VAL A 104 3.71 -11.69 -7.77
N LEU A 105 2.99 -11.63 -6.64
CA LEU A 105 3.29 -10.64 -5.61
C LEU A 105 4.62 -10.97 -4.90
N PRO A 106 5.52 -9.98 -4.72
CA PRO A 106 6.75 -10.20 -4.01
C PRO A 106 6.47 -10.52 -2.53
N GLN A 107 7.32 -11.35 -1.92
CA GLN A 107 7.25 -11.57 -0.48
C GLN A 107 7.58 -10.27 0.26
N THR A 108 6.71 -9.87 1.21
CA THR A 108 6.85 -8.60 1.94
C THR A 108 8.24 -8.43 2.57
N ASP A 109 8.82 -9.49 3.13
CA ASP A 109 10.14 -9.42 3.79
C ASP A 109 11.29 -9.19 2.80
N LYS A 110 11.25 -9.83 1.63
CA LYS A 110 12.22 -9.56 0.56
C LYS A 110 12.10 -8.13 0.04
N LEU A 111 10.86 -7.63 -0.09
CA LEU A 111 10.64 -6.25 -0.51
C LEU A 111 11.10 -5.25 0.55
N LEU A 112 10.94 -5.57 1.84
CA LEU A 112 11.45 -4.78 2.96
C LEU A 112 12.99 -4.73 2.96
N GLU A 113 13.67 -5.87 2.76
CA GLU A 113 15.13 -5.93 2.62
C GLU A 113 15.60 -5.06 1.45
N PHE A 114 14.96 -5.20 0.30
CA PHE A 114 15.23 -4.37 -0.88
C PHE A 114 15.04 -2.87 -0.57
N ALA A 115 13.95 -2.49 0.12
CA ALA A 115 13.67 -1.11 0.50
C ALA A 115 14.74 -0.53 1.43
N LYS A 116 15.21 -1.33 2.40
CA LYS A 116 16.30 -0.93 3.32
C LYS A 116 17.62 -0.76 2.57
N PHE A 117 17.96 -1.71 1.68
CA PHE A 117 19.16 -1.61 0.85
C PHE A 117 19.16 -0.34 0.00
N TYR A 118 18.07 -0.07 -0.72
CA TYR A 118 17.92 1.13 -1.53
C TYR A 118 17.96 2.43 -0.70
N ALA A 119 17.42 2.42 0.51
CA ALA A 119 17.46 3.58 1.39
C ALA A 119 18.91 3.92 1.82
N VAL A 120 19.75 2.92 2.07
CA VAL A 120 21.17 3.11 2.38
C VAL A 120 21.93 3.67 1.16
N GLU A 121 21.73 3.07 -0.02
CA GLU A 121 22.36 3.51 -1.26
C GLU A 121 22.02 4.97 -1.61
N LEU A 122 20.75 5.35 -1.45
CA LEU A 122 20.28 6.71 -1.69
C LEU A 122 20.86 7.72 -0.69
N LYS A 123 21.13 7.33 0.55
CA LYS A 123 21.80 8.20 1.53
C LYS A 123 23.27 8.39 1.17
N GLY A 124 23.98 7.33 0.81
CA GLY A 124 25.39 7.41 0.38
C GLY A 124 25.60 8.14 -0.95
N SER A 125 24.58 8.18 -1.82
CA SER A 125 24.62 8.96 -3.08
C SER A 125 24.37 10.46 -2.90
N MET A 126 23.96 10.88 -1.69
CA MET A 126 23.65 12.28 -1.35
C MET A 126 24.76 12.94 -0.51
N GLU A 127 25.80 12.19 -0.17
CA GLU A 127 27.06 12.65 0.46
C GLU A 127 28.14 12.87 -0.60
#